data_AF-A0A9P5K8T3-F1
#
_entry.id   AF-A0A9P5K8T3-F1
#
_cell.length_a   1.000
_cell.length_b   1.000
_cell.length_c   1.000
_cell.angle_alpha   90.00
_cell.angle_beta   90.00
_cell.angle_gamma   90.00
#
_symmetry.space_group_name_H-M   'P 1'
#
loop_
_entity.id
_entity.type
_entity.pdbx_description
1 polymer ?
#
loop_
_entity_poly.entity_id
_entity_poly.type
_entity_poly.pdbx_seq_one_letter_code
_entity_poly.pdbx_strand_id
1 'polypeptide(L)'
;MVPLILMNQQICDGWYSSEKDTVNWGGHLFATMTLVSKARFGHLGRAQYGALGQVSRIKYRSYYGRDALCSEVFLPHNPSSILRRPTFKRIELINVHLDSLARIPSLRPHQLWLASKRLREAGHGLAAGDFNPVLPEDETLIEGNHLVDAWKAVHGEEPGYTWGVDGTAPFPPNRMDRVAMVSLTPVHMEVMHPDTIVVQSPEVTEKNVPWSDHSGLKCTFTIDP
;
A
#
# COMPACT_ATOMS: atom_id res chain seq x y z
N MET A 1 17.37 8.81 -1.43
CA MET A 1 16.35 8.98 -0.38
C MET A 1 16.09 7.69 0.39
N VAL A 2 15.91 6.55 -0.27
CA VAL A 2 15.51 5.29 0.40
C VAL A 2 16.53 4.69 1.40
N PRO A 3 17.87 4.81 1.24
CA PRO A 3 18.81 4.43 2.31
C PRO A 3 18.57 5.20 3.62
N LEU A 4 18.04 6.41 3.54
CA LEU A 4 17.76 7.25 4.71
C LEU A 4 16.58 6.73 5.52
N ILE A 5 15.58 6.09 4.89
CA ILE A 5 14.41 5.58 5.63
C ILE A 5 14.78 4.40 6.53
N LEU A 6 15.62 3.50 6.03
CA LEU A 6 16.08 2.31 6.74
C LEU A 6 17.10 2.60 7.84
N MET A 7 17.73 3.77 7.80
CA MET A 7 18.70 4.23 8.79
C MET A 7 18.14 5.33 9.71
N ASN A 8 16.90 5.77 9.49
CA ASN A 8 16.29 6.81 10.31
C ASN A 8 15.89 6.22 11.67
N GLN A 9 16.51 6.71 12.74
CA GLN A 9 16.31 6.18 14.09
C GLN A 9 14.84 6.21 14.55
N GLN A 10 14.10 7.27 14.24
CA GLN A 10 12.68 7.37 14.62
C GLN A 10 11.84 6.29 13.93
N ILE A 11 12.13 6.00 12.65
CA ILE A 11 11.47 4.93 11.92
C ILE A 11 11.89 3.57 12.48
N CYS A 12 13.20 3.35 12.66
CA CYS A 12 13.74 2.11 13.21
C CYS A 12 13.20 1.81 14.62
N ASP A 13 12.97 2.82 15.45
CA ASP A 13 12.46 2.65 16.81
C ASP A 13 10.96 2.36 16.83
N GLY A 14 10.18 2.99 15.94
CA GLY A 14 8.71 2.91 15.93
C GLY A 14 8.12 1.83 15.02
N TRP A 15 8.87 1.32 14.04
CA TRP A 15 8.33 0.50 12.96
C TRP A 15 9.19 -0.74 12.67
N TYR A 16 8.53 -1.84 12.31
CA TYR A 16 9.14 -2.96 11.61
C TYR A 16 9.13 -2.68 10.11
N SER A 17 10.21 -3.02 9.42
CA SER A 17 10.35 -2.87 7.96
C SER A 17 10.35 -4.23 7.29
N SER A 18 9.71 -4.33 6.12
CA SER A 18 9.83 -5.48 5.22
C SER A 18 11.23 -5.61 4.61
N GLU A 19 12.01 -4.52 4.60
CA GLU A 19 13.35 -4.46 4.03
C GLU A 19 14.39 -4.24 5.11
N LYS A 20 15.44 -5.05 5.08
CA LYS A 20 16.65 -4.87 5.91
C LYS A 20 17.64 -3.91 5.25
N ASP A 21 17.71 -3.95 3.93
CA ASP A 21 18.65 -3.20 3.09
C ASP A 21 18.01 -2.91 1.73
N THR A 22 18.80 -2.38 0.80
CA THR A 22 18.31 -1.96 -0.52
C THR A 22 18.46 -3.03 -1.60
N VAL A 23 18.89 -4.25 -1.26
CA VAL A 23 19.25 -5.30 -2.24
C VAL A 23 18.05 -5.66 -3.11
N ASN A 24 16.86 -5.76 -2.53
CA ASN A 24 15.63 -6.12 -3.24
C ASN A 24 15.15 -5.06 -4.25
N TRP A 25 15.67 -3.83 -4.18
CA TRP A 25 15.30 -2.77 -5.12
C TRP A 25 16.15 -2.77 -6.39
N GLY A 26 17.22 -3.58 -6.46
CA GLY A 26 17.96 -3.82 -7.70
C GLY A 26 18.56 -2.58 -8.37
N GLY A 27 18.78 -1.49 -7.61
CA GLY A 27 19.22 -0.20 -8.15
C GLY A 27 18.16 0.57 -8.94
N HIS A 28 16.90 0.12 -8.93
CA HIS A 28 15.78 0.83 -9.55
C HIS A 28 15.47 2.14 -8.81
N LEU A 29 14.92 3.11 -9.54
CA LEU A 29 14.50 4.41 -9.00
C LEU A 29 13.31 4.30 -8.03
N PHE A 30 12.55 3.21 -8.12
CA PHE A 30 11.35 2.96 -7.33
C PHE A 30 11.56 1.77 -6.42
N ALA A 31 11.07 1.89 -5.19
CA ALA A 31 11.15 0.87 -4.16
C ALA A 31 9.77 0.65 -3.53
N THR A 32 9.46 -0.59 -3.21
CA THR A 32 8.29 -0.98 -2.41
C THR A 32 8.75 -1.43 -1.03
N MET A 33 8.12 -0.90 0.01
CA MET A 33 8.40 -1.20 1.41
C MET A 33 7.09 -1.18 2.21
N THR A 34 6.96 -2.09 3.17
CA THR A 34 5.87 -2.08 4.14
C THR A 34 6.44 -1.77 5.52
N LEU A 35 5.86 -0.77 6.20
CA LEU A 35 6.17 -0.44 7.59
C LEU A 35 5.00 -0.84 8.48
N VAL A 36 5.30 -1.57 9.56
CA VAL A 36 4.30 -2.03 10.54
C VAL A 36 4.64 -1.49 11.93
N SER A 37 3.69 -0.80 12.57
CA SER A 37 3.96 -0.10 13.83
C SER A 37 4.22 -1.06 14.99
N LYS A 38 5.36 -0.88 15.67
CA LYS A 38 5.70 -1.61 16.91
C LYS A 38 4.74 -1.32 18.06
N ALA A 39 4.00 -0.21 18.01
CA ALA A 39 2.99 0.11 19.02
C ALA A 39 1.73 -0.79 18.92
N ARG A 40 1.54 -1.50 17.81
CA ARG A 40 0.39 -2.37 17.56
C ARG A 40 0.77 -3.82 17.27
N PHE A 41 2.06 -4.08 17.06
CA PHE A 41 2.58 -5.40 16.75
C PHE A 41 3.76 -5.71 17.66
N GLY A 42 3.80 -6.90 18.25
CA GLY A 42 4.83 -7.32 19.21
C GLY A 42 4.28 -7.71 20.58
N HIS A 43 5.08 -7.50 21.62
CA HIS A 43 4.78 -7.88 23.00
C HIS A 43 5.05 -6.73 23.96
N LEU A 44 4.10 -6.41 24.85
CA LEU A 44 4.34 -5.56 26.03
C LEU A 44 4.00 -6.38 27.27
N GLY A 45 5.02 -6.87 27.96
CA GLY A 45 4.85 -7.80 29.08
C GLY A 45 4.19 -9.11 28.64
N ARG A 46 3.00 -9.41 29.17
CA ARG A 46 2.21 -10.63 28.83
C ARG A 46 1.09 -10.38 27.81
N ALA A 47 0.86 -9.14 27.39
CA ALA A 47 -0.17 -8.81 26.42
C ALA A 47 0.33 -9.09 24.98
N GLN A 48 -0.38 -9.95 24.27
CA GLN A 48 -0.08 -10.31 22.89
C GLN A 48 -0.84 -9.34 21.97
N TYR A 49 -0.11 -8.46 21.29
CA TYR A 49 -0.65 -7.62 20.24
C TYR A 49 -0.71 -8.39 18.92
N GLY A 50 -0.97 -7.71 17.80
CA GLY A 50 -0.83 -8.34 16.50
C GLY A 50 0.56 -8.97 16.35
N ALA A 51 0.64 -10.10 15.65
CA ALA A 51 1.91 -10.76 15.33
C ALA A 51 2.25 -10.55 13.85
N LEU A 52 3.55 -10.56 13.54
CA LEU A 52 4.06 -10.50 12.18
C LEU A 52 4.20 -11.92 11.62
N GLY A 53 3.93 -12.07 10.32
CA GLY A 53 4.08 -13.31 9.58
C GLY A 53 5.19 -13.24 8.53
N GLN A 54 5.01 -14.00 7.45
CA GLN A 54 5.96 -14.05 6.35
C GLN A 54 5.95 -12.76 5.53
N VAL A 55 7.13 -12.40 5.01
CA VAL A 55 7.29 -11.42 3.93
C VAL A 55 7.74 -12.16 2.67
N SER A 56 7.10 -11.88 1.54
CA SER A 56 7.43 -12.49 0.25
C SER A 56 7.15 -11.50 -0.90
N ARG A 57 7.62 -11.82 -2.11
CA ARG A 57 7.39 -10.98 -3.29
C ARG A 57 6.85 -11.81 -4.44
N ILE A 58 5.81 -11.31 -5.10
CA ILE A 58 5.34 -11.84 -6.38
C ILE A 58 6.06 -11.08 -7.49
N LYS A 59 6.95 -11.75 -8.22
CA LYS A 59 7.62 -11.14 -9.37
C LYS A 59 6.66 -11.05 -10.54
N TYR A 60 6.46 -9.83 -11.04
CA TYR A 60 5.61 -9.60 -12.19
C TYR A 60 6.38 -9.72 -13.49
N ARG A 61 5.65 -10.10 -14.55
CA ARG A 61 6.00 -9.60 -15.87
C ARG A 61 5.73 -8.09 -15.86
N SER A 62 6.78 -7.30 -16.08
CA SER A 62 6.74 -5.84 -15.96
C SER A 62 7.72 -5.20 -16.92
N TYR A 63 7.35 -4.06 -17.48
CA TYR A 63 8.25 -3.22 -18.26
C TYR A 63 9.17 -2.34 -17.40
N TYR A 64 8.87 -2.20 -16.11
CA TYR A 64 9.56 -1.29 -15.18
C TYR A 64 10.12 -2.01 -13.95
N GLY A 65 10.22 -3.34 -14.00
CA GLY A 65 10.75 -4.14 -12.88
C GLY A 65 9.85 -4.15 -11.64
N ARG A 66 8.54 -3.98 -11.80
CA ARG A 66 7.56 -3.97 -10.71
C ARG A 66 7.38 -5.35 -10.07
N ASP A 67 6.98 -5.36 -8.81
CA ASP A 67 6.54 -6.54 -8.07
C ASP A 67 5.42 -6.20 -7.07
N ALA A 68 4.84 -7.24 -6.49
CA ALA A 68 3.96 -7.14 -5.33
C ALA A 68 4.73 -7.57 -4.08
N LEU A 69 4.79 -6.70 -3.07
CA LEU A 69 5.38 -7.01 -1.77
C LEU A 69 4.29 -7.49 -0.82
N CYS A 70 4.32 -8.77 -0.50
CA CYS A 70 3.35 -9.43 0.37
C CYS A 70 3.88 -9.51 1.80
N SER A 71 3.05 -9.14 2.77
CA SER A 71 3.35 -9.18 4.20
C SER A 71 2.16 -9.75 4.96
N GLU A 72 2.37 -10.81 5.72
CA GLU A 72 1.34 -11.39 6.57
C GLU A 72 1.35 -10.71 7.95
N VAL A 73 0.15 -10.43 8.46
CA VAL A 73 -0.06 -10.04 9.86
C VAL A 73 -1.16 -10.86 10.50
N PHE A 74 -1.06 -11.09 11.79
CA PHE A 74 -2.02 -11.86 12.58
C PHE A 74 -2.64 -10.95 13.63
N LEU A 75 -3.93 -10.65 13.49
CA LEU A 75 -4.63 -9.75 14.39
C LEU A 75 -5.45 -10.54 15.40
N PRO A 76 -5.44 -10.15 16.69
CA PRO A 76 -6.29 -10.78 17.69
C PRO A 76 -7.74 -10.75 17.25
N HIS A 77 -8.37 -11.91 17.27
CA HIS A 77 -9.78 -12.10 16.99
C HIS A 77 -10.39 -12.72 18.24
N ASN A 78 -11.56 -12.23 18.66
CA ASN A 78 -12.20 -12.71 19.87
C ASN A 78 -13.50 -13.42 19.52
N PRO A 79 -13.45 -14.67 19.02
CA PRO A 79 -14.64 -15.44 18.78
C PRO A 79 -15.05 -16.00 20.13
N SER A 80 -15.80 -15.21 20.92
CA SER A 80 -16.55 -15.62 22.13
C SER A 80 -16.27 -17.06 22.60
N SER A 81 -15.08 -17.32 23.14
CA SER A 81 -14.61 -18.69 23.39
C SER A 81 -14.37 -18.87 24.88
N ILE A 82 -15.04 -19.89 25.41
CA ILE A 82 -14.92 -20.43 26.76
C ILE A 82 -13.47 -20.85 27.08
N LEU A 83 -12.59 -20.93 26.07
CA LEU A 83 -11.16 -21.19 26.21
C LEU A 83 -10.37 -19.88 26.24
N ARG A 84 -9.63 -19.65 27.34
CA ARG A 84 -8.86 -18.44 27.68
C ARG A 84 -7.66 -18.12 26.76
N ARG A 85 -7.66 -18.54 25.50
CA ARG A 85 -6.58 -18.26 24.53
C ARG A 85 -7.10 -17.35 23.41
N PRO A 86 -6.40 -16.23 23.11
CA PRO A 86 -6.76 -15.40 21.96
C PRO A 86 -6.61 -16.20 20.67
N THR A 87 -7.60 -16.12 19.78
CA THR A 87 -7.42 -16.58 18.41
C THR A 87 -6.89 -15.43 17.57
N PHE A 88 -6.28 -15.75 16.43
CA PHE A 88 -5.73 -14.74 15.53
C PHE A 88 -6.29 -14.96 14.13
N LYS A 89 -6.66 -13.86 13.47
CA LYS A 89 -7.03 -13.87 12.06
C LYS A 89 -5.82 -13.41 11.24
N ARG A 90 -5.42 -14.22 10.26
CA ARG A 90 -4.36 -13.87 9.31
C ARG A 90 -4.91 -12.88 8.28
N ILE A 91 -4.23 -11.77 8.10
CA ILE A 91 -4.51 -10.74 7.09
C ILE A 91 -3.30 -10.64 6.16
N GLU A 92 -3.53 -10.77 4.86
CA GLU A 92 -2.51 -10.53 3.82
C GLU A 92 -2.49 -9.04 3.45
N LEU A 93 -1.32 -8.40 3.54
CA LEU A 93 -1.09 -7.04 3.08
C LEU A 93 -0.19 -7.09 1.84
N ILE A 94 -0.66 -6.57 0.71
CA ILE A 94 0.11 -6.52 -0.53
C ILE A 94 0.37 -5.06 -0.92
N ASN A 95 1.62 -4.62 -0.85
CA ASN A 95 2.04 -3.33 -1.37
C ASN A 95 2.37 -3.48 -2.87
N VAL A 96 1.72 -2.68 -3.73
CA VAL A 96 1.89 -2.73 -5.19
C VAL A 96 2.32 -1.37 -5.76
N HIS A 97 3.09 -1.44 -6.84
CA HIS A 97 3.26 -0.32 -7.76
C HIS A 97 3.14 -0.93 -9.17
N LEU A 98 1.96 -0.84 -9.78
CA LEU A 98 1.69 -1.48 -11.07
C LEU A 98 2.40 -0.75 -12.23
N ASP A 99 2.48 -1.39 -13.40
CA ASP A 99 3.18 -0.81 -14.56
C ASP A 99 2.63 0.58 -14.94
N SER A 100 3.53 1.55 -15.03
CA SER A 100 3.21 2.94 -15.34
C SER A 100 3.02 3.16 -16.86
N LEU A 101 2.47 4.32 -17.23
CA LEU A 101 2.22 4.75 -18.61
C LEU A 101 1.19 3.89 -19.38
N ALA A 102 0.63 4.47 -20.44
CA ALA A 102 -0.40 3.89 -21.30
C ALA A 102 0.20 2.94 -22.36
N ARG A 103 0.99 1.95 -21.93
CA ARG A 103 1.63 0.98 -22.86
C ARG A 103 0.65 -0.11 -23.28
N ILE A 104 0.67 -0.46 -24.57
CA ILE A 104 -0.16 -1.52 -25.16
C ILE A 104 0.74 -2.66 -25.68
N PRO A 105 0.50 -3.93 -25.30
CA PRO A 105 -0.51 -4.36 -24.33
C PRO A 105 -0.14 -3.96 -22.90
N SER A 106 -1.15 -3.61 -22.10
CA SER A 106 -1.00 -3.35 -20.67
C SER A 106 -0.68 -4.64 -19.92
N LEU A 107 0.14 -4.54 -18.89
CA LEU A 107 0.43 -5.65 -17.99
C LEU A 107 -0.31 -5.53 -16.65
N ARG A 108 -0.89 -4.36 -16.34
CA ARG A 108 -1.60 -4.11 -15.07
C ARG A 108 -2.72 -5.10 -14.78
N PRO A 109 -3.56 -5.52 -15.76
CA PRO A 109 -4.59 -6.52 -15.48
C PRO A 109 -4.04 -7.84 -14.93
N HIS A 110 -2.96 -8.34 -15.52
CA HIS A 110 -2.31 -9.57 -15.06
C HIS A 110 -1.58 -9.37 -13.72
N GLN A 111 -0.97 -8.20 -13.51
CA GLN A 111 -0.30 -7.87 -12.24
C GLN A 111 -1.28 -7.83 -11.07
N LEU A 112 -2.42 -7.13 -11.22
CA LEU A 112 -3.45 -7.10 -10.19
C LEU A 112 -4.11 -8.48 -10.02
N TRP A 113 -4.28 -9.25 -11.09
CA TRP A 113 -4.81 -10.61 -11.01
C TRP A 113 -3.96 -11.54 -10.13
N LEU A 114 -2.63 -11.47 -10.23
CA LEU A 114 -1.75 -12.24 -9.36
C LEU A 114 -1.87 -11.84 -7.89
N ALA A 115 -1.95 -10.53 -7.60
CA ALA A 115 -2.17 -10.04 -6.23
C ALA A 115 -3.55 -10.46 -5.71
N SER A 116 -4.60 -10.33 -6.53
CA SER A 116 -5.97 -10.68 -6.16
C SER A 116 -6.12 -12.17 -5.89
N LYS A 117 -5.44 -13.02 -6.66
CA LYS A 117 -5.37 -14.46 -6.40
C LYS A 117 -4.77 -14.75 -5.02
N ARG A 118 -3.64 -14.15 -4.69
CA ARG A 118 -2.98 -14.30 -3.38
C ARG A 118 -3.88 -13.83 -2.22
N LEU A 119 -4.56 -12.70 -2.39
CA LEU A 119 -5.54 -12.20 -1.41
C LEU A 119 -6.69 -13.19 -1.19
N ARG A 120 -7.30 -13.70 -2.26
CA ARG A 120 -8.40 -14.67 -2.17
C ARG A 120 -7.96 -15.99 -1.53
N GLU A 121 -6.75 -16.46 -1.82
CA GLU A 121 -6.16 -17.63 -1.16
C GLU A 121 -5.88 -17.37 0.33
N ALA A 122 -5.55 -16.14 0.71
CA ALA A 122 -5.40 -15.76 2.11
C ALA A 122 -6.74 -15.66 2.84
N GLY A 123 -7.81 -15.34 2.12
CA GLY A 123 -9.19 -15.23 2.59
C GLY A 123 -9.54 -13.86 3.16
N HIS A 124 -8.57 -13.13 3.74
CA HIS A 124 -8.72 -11.77 4.26
C HIS A 124 -7.47 -10.96 3.93
N GLY A 125 -7.63 -9.75 3.43
CA GLY A 125 -6.48 -8.92 3.10
C GLY A 125 -6.79 -7.73 2.21
N LEU A 126 -5.74 -6.98 1.91
CA LEU A 126 -5.80 -5.84 1.02
C LEU A 126 -4.54 -5.72 0.15
N ALA A 127 -4.73 -5.18 -1.05
CA ALA A 127 -3.66 -4.63 -1.87
C ALA A 127 -3.74 -3.10 -1.85
N ALA A 128 -2.62 -2.43 -1.60
CA ALA A 128 -2.56 -0.97 -1.54
C ALA A 128 -1.30 -0.44 -2.24
N GLY A 129 -1.41 0.74 -2.83
CA GLY A 129 -0.30 1.43 -3.48
C GLY A 129 -0.73 2.07 -4.80
N ASP A 130 0.23 2.30 -5.69
CA ASP A 130 -0.01 2.96 -6.97
C ASP A 130 -0.47 1.95 -8.03
N PHE A 131 -1.74 2.06 -8.45
CA PHE A 131 -2.34 1.17 -9.45
C PHE A 131 -2.11 1.67 -10.88
N ASN A 132 -1.64 2.91 -11.07
CA ASN A 132 -1.43 3.54 -12.38
C ASN A 132 -2.59 3.32 -13.39
N PRO A 133 -3.86 3.65 -13.04
CA PRO A 133 -5.01 3.44 -13.92
C PRO A 133 -5.06 4.50 -15.02
N VAL A 134 -4.28 4.29 -16.08
CA VAL A 134 -4.04 5.26 -17.17
C VAL A 134 -4.64 4.82 -18.51
N LEU A 135 -5.30 3.66 -18.55
CA LEU A 135 -6.08 3.18 -19.68
C LEU A 135 -7.54 2.94 -19.28
N PRO A 136 -8.51 2.99 -20.22
CA PRO A 136 -9.92 2.73 -19.91
C PRO A 136 -10.18 1.37 -19.25
N GLU A 137 -9.43 0.34 -19.62
CA GLU A 137 -9.55 -1.00 -19.03
C GLU A 137 -9.17 -1.06 -17.53
N ASP A 138 -8.43 -0.06 -17.02
CA ASP A 138 -8.04 -0.02 -15.62
C ASP A 138 -9.19 0.44 -14.69
N GLU A 139 -10.25 1.03 -15.26
CA GLU A 139 -11.36 1.60 -14.48
C GLU A 139 -12.07 0.55 -13.63
N THR A 140 -12.26 -0.65 -14.19
CA THR A 140 -12.99 -1.78 -13.57
C THR A 140 -12.04 -2.86 -13.05
N LEU A 141 -10.74 -2.57 -12.96
CA LEU A 141 -9.73 -3.60 -12.68
C LEU A 141 -9.88 -4.23 -11.29
N ILE A 142 -10.30 -3.45 -10.30
CA ILE A 142 -10.52 -3.93 -8.92
C ILE A 142 -11.76 -4.84 -8.88
N GLU A 143 -12.89 -4.35 -9.38
CA GLU A 143 -14.17 -5.08 -9.36
C GLU A 143 -14.11 -6.34 -10.25
N GLY A 144 -13.45 -6.24 -11.41
CA GLY A 144 -13.18 -7.37 -12.30
C GLY A 144 -12.30 -8.46 -11.67
N ASN A 145 -11.61 -8.16 -10.57
CA ASN A 145 -10.86 -9.11 -9.76
C ASN A 145 -11.62 -9.59 -8.51
N HIS A 146 -12.91 -9.26 -8.39
CA HIS A 146 -13.75 -9.58 -7.23
C HIS A 146 -13.18 -9.00 -5.92
N LEU A 147 -12.58 -7.82 -5.99
CA LEU A 147 -12.12 -7.05 -4.84
C LEU A 147 -13.03 -5.84 -4.62
N VAL A 148 -13.04 -5.32 -3.39
CA VAL A 148 -13.74 -4.09 -3.03
C VAL A 148 -12.78 -2.91 -3.17
N ASP A 149 -13.14 -1.89 -3.97
CA ASP A 149 -12.43 -0.60 -3.98
C ASP A 149 -12.84 0.18 -2.72
N ALA A 150 -11.89 0.35 -1.79
CA ALA A 150 -12.17 0.96 -0.50
C ALA A 150 -12.62 2.43 -0.61
N TRP A 151 -12.13 3.15 -1.61
CA TRP A 151 -12.54 4.54 -1.81
C TRP A 151 -14.00 4.61 -2.24
N LYS A 152 -14.37 3.81 -3.26
CA LYS A 152 -15.75 3.75 -3.73
C LYS A 152 -16.72 3.23 -2.67
N ALA A 153 -16.28 2.28 -1.84
CA ALA A 153 -17.11 1.75 -0.76
C ALA A 153 -17.43 2.80 0.32
N VAL A 154 -16.51 3.73 0.59
CA VAL A 154 -16.70 4.78 1.62
C VAL A 154 -17.35 6.04 1.05
N HIS A 155 -16.97 6.46 -0.16
CA HIS A 155 -17.32 7.76 -0.73
C HIS A 155 -18.16 7.69 -2.02
N GLY A 156 -18.49 6.49 -2.51
CA GLY A 156 -19.19 6.33 -3.79
C GLY A 156 -18.35 6.79 -4.98
N GLU A 157 -18.92 7.66 -5.82
CA GLU A 157 -18.28 8.12 -7.07
C GLU A 157 -17.46 9.41 -6.90
N GLU A 158 -17.15 9.81 -5.65
CA GLU A 158 -16.23 10.92 -5.43
C GLU A 158 -14.86 10.63 -6.07
N PRO A 159 -14.21 11.64 -6.70
CA PRO A 159 -13.04 11.41 -7.53
C PRO A 159 -11.81 10.90 -6.75
N GLY A 160 -11.59 11.42 -5.53
CA GLY A 160 -10.48 10.99 -4.67
C GLY A 160 -9.09 11.13 -5.30
N TYR A 161 -8.83 12.22 -6.02
CA TYR A 161 -7.57 12.41 -6.74
C TYR A 161 -6.36 12.34 -5.80
N THR A 162 -5.40 11.48 -6.16
CA THR A 162 -4.14 11.34 -5.42
C THR A 162 -2.95 11.85 -6.21
N TRP A 163 -3.10 12.16 -7.49
CA TRP A 163 -2.02 12.66 -8.33
C TRP A 163 -2.48 13.80 -9.25
N GLY A 164 -1.56 14.72 -9.55
CA GLY A 164 -1.79 15.85 -10.45
C GLY A 164 -2.69 16.96 -9.89
N VAL A 165 -2.98 16.94 -8.58
CA VAL A 165 -3.92 17.87 -7.92
C VAL A 165 -3.44 19.33 -7.92
N ASP A 166 -2.14 19.56 -8.11
CA ASP A 166 -1.54 20.90 -8.19
C ASP A 166 -1.63 21.52 -9.59
N GLY A 167 -2.13 20.78 -10.58
CA GLY A 167 -2.26 21.21 -11.97
C GLY A 167 -0.95 21.38 -12.71
N THR A 168 0.19 20.91 -12.17
CA THR A 168 1.50 21.01 -12.81
C THR A 168 1.79 19.84 -13.75
N ALA A 169 1.03 18.76 -13.62
CA ALA A 169 1.11 17.59 -14.45
C ALA A 169 0.62 17.84 -15.89
N PRO A 170 1.22 17.19 -16.90
CA PRO A 170 0.77 17.27 -18.30
C PRO A 170 -0.53 16.50 -18.57
N PHE A 171 -1.07 15.81 -17.56
CA PHE A 171 -2.31 15.04 -17.64
C PHE A 171 -3.30 15.51 -16.58
N PRO A 172 -4.61 15.33 -16.79
CA PRO A 172 -5.61 15.65 -15.77
C PRO A 172 -5.36 14.91 -14.45
N PRO A 173 -5.79 15.49 -13.31
CA PRO A 173 -5.73 14.81 -12.02
C PRO A 173 -6.40 13.43 -12.07
N ASN A 174 -5.81 12.46 -11.36
CA ASN A 174 -6.30 11.08 -11.35
C ASN A 174 -6.14 10.43 -9.97
N ARG A 175 -6.97 9.42 -9.70
CA ARG A 175 -6.86 8.55 -8.51
C ARG A 175 -5.98 7.36 -8.85
N MET A 176 -4.67 7.59 -8.76
CA MET A 176 -3.65 6.60 -9.09
C MET A 176 -3.48 5.57 -7.97
N ASP A 177 -3.44 6.07 -6.73
CA ASP A 177 -3.27 5.25 -5.55
C ASP A 177 -4.61 4.66 -5.14
N ARG A 178 -4.65 3.37 -4.79
CA ARG A 178 -5.88 2.66 -4.43
C ARG A 178 -5.65 1.67 -3.29
N VAL A 179 -6.75 1.29 -2.64
CA VAL A 179 -6.81 0.20 -1.67
C VAL A 179 -7.92 -0.76 -2.09
N ALA A 180 -7.54 -1.99 -2.45
CA ALA A 180 -8.44 -3.05 -2.90
C ALA A 180 -8.50 -4.17 -1.85
N MET A 181 -9.70 -4.58 -1.43
CA MET A 181 -9.89 -5.46 -0.27
C MET A 181 -10.62 -6.77 -0.60
N VAL A 182 -10.33 -7.82 0.18
CA VAL A 182 -11.12 -9.05 0.24
C VAL A 182 -11.47 -9.36 1.70
N SER A 183 -12.75 -9.63 1.97
CA SER A 183 -13.29 -9.97 3.30
C SER A 183 -12.87 -8.99 4.42
N LEU A 184 -12.74 -7.72 4.05
CA LEU A 184 -12.52 -6.58 4.97
C LEU A 184 -13.55 -5.52 4.60
N THR A 185 -14.07 -4.84 5.61
CA THR A 185 -15.03 -3.75 5.41
C THR A 185 -14.32 -2.41 5.65
N PRO A 186 -14.13 -1.56 4.62
CA PRO A 186 -13.58 -0.22 4.80
C PRO A 186 -14.59 0.64 5.58
N VAL A 187 -14.13 1.40 6.56
CA VAL A 187 -14.97 2.25 7.41
C VAL A 187 -14.64 3.74 7.29
N HIS A 188 -13.41 4.07 6.91
CA HIS A 188 -12.97 5.44 6.70
C HIS A 188 -11.80 5.48 5.72
N MET A 189 -11.77 6.50 4.87
CA MET A 189 -10.65 6.73 3.97
C MET A 189 -10.47 8.22 3.72
N GLU A 190 -9.23 8.70 3.77
CA GLU A 190 -8.91 10.11 3.51
C GLU A 190 -7.67 10.25 2.62
N VAL A 191 -7.67 11.30 1.80
CA VAL A 191 -6.51 11.74 1.01
C VAL A 191 -5.66 12.67 1.87
N MET A 192 -4.36 12.39 1.95
CA MET A 192 -3.37 13.19 2.67
C MET A 192 -2.46 13.89 1.66
N HIS A 193 -2.76 15.16 1.35
CA HIS A 193 -1.94 15.93 0.42
C HIS A 193 -0.52 16.13 0.96
N PRO A 194 0.50 16.14 0.07
CA PRO A 194 1.87 16.27 0.50
C PRO A 194 2.17 17.68 1.03
N ASP A 195 2.83 17.75 2.19
CA ASP A 195 3.43 18.99 2.66
C ASP A 195 4.69 19.34 1.85
N THR A 196 5.17 20.57 2.03
CA THR A 196 6.40 21.05 1.38
C THR A 196 7.62 20.93 2.29
N ILE A 197 8.76 20.62 1.69
CA ILE A 197 10.07 20.60 2.31
C ILE A 197 10.97 21.62 1.62
N VAL A 198 11.87 22.22 2.38
CA VAL A 198 12.91 23.10 1.85
C VAL A 198 14.04 22.24 1.30
N VAL A 199 14.34 22.38 0.01
CA VAL A 199 15.50 21.74 -0.61
C VAL A 199 16.52 22.82 -0.96
N GLN A 200 17.74 22.63 -0.47
CA GLN A 200 18.90 23.43 -0.84
C GLN A 200 19.58 22.79 -2.05
N SER A 201 19.78 23.56 -3.13
CA SER A 201 20.61 23.13 -4.25
C SER A 201 21.77 24.12 -4.45
N PRO A 202 22.91 23.70 -5.02
CA PRO A 202 24.04 24.59 -5.28
C PRO A 202 23.72 25.75 -6.22
N GLU A 203 22.61 25.66 -6.97
CA GLU A 203 22.24 26.59 -8.05
C GLU A 203 21.00 27.45 -7.72
N VAL A 204 20.29 27.18 -6.62
CA VAL A 204 19.00 27.81 -6.30
C VAL A 204 18.94 28.24 -4.83
N THR A 205 18.58 29.50 -4.58
CA THR A 205 18.09 29.99 -3.28
C THR A 205 16.91 29.14 -2.83
N GLU A 206 17.02 28.46 -1.69
CA GLU A 206 15.99 27.63 -1.03
C GLU A 206 14.63 27.50 -1.74
N LYS A 207 14.34 26.31 -2.27
CA LYS A 207 13.05 26.03 -2.93
C LYS A 207 12.19 25.14 -2.05
N ASN A 208 10.97 25.58 -1.79
CA ASN A 208 9.91 24.72 -1.25
C ASN A 208 9.43 23.78 -2.36
N VAL A 209 9.53 22.48 -2.13
CA VAL A 209 9.01 21.44 -3.01
C VAL A 209 8.13 20.49 -2.21
N PRO A 210 7.03 19.98 -2.76
CA PRO A 210 6.26 18.94 -2.08
C PRO A 210 7.14 17.70 -1.89
N TRP A 211 7.00 17.01 -0.75
CA TRP A 211 7.82 15.82 -0.47
C TRP A 211 7.47 14.60 -1.36
N SER A 212 6.40 14.71 -2.15
CA SER A 212 5.91 13.74 -3.12
C SER A 212 5.01 14.45 -4.13
N ASP A 213 4.98 13.96 -5.37
CA ASP A 213 4.02 14.33 -6.39
C ASP A 213 2.67 13.59 -6.24
N HIS A 214 2.60 12.62 -5.33
CA HIS A 214 1.38 11.95 -4.92
C HIS A 214 0.89 12.43 -3.55
N SER A 215 -0.42 12.35 -3.36
CA SER A 215 -1.09 12.40 -2.06
C SER A 215 -1.12 10.99 -1.46
N GLY A 216 -0.94 10.89 -0.15
CA GLY A 216 -1.10 9.63 0.57
C GLY A 216 -2.57 9.24 0.73
N LEU A 217 -2.80 7.96 1.02
CA LEU A 217 -4.11 7.44 1.42
C LEU A 217 -4.03 6.87 2.83
N LYS A 218 -4.96 7.28 3.69
CA LYS A 218 -5.16 6.68 5.01
C LYS A 218 -6.50 5.96 5.02
N CYS A 219 -6.46 4.65 5.19
CA CYS A 219 -7.62 3.79 5.19
C CYS A 219 -7.76 3.06 6.53
N THR A 220 -8.97 3.07 7.08
CA THR A 220 -9.37 2.30 8.26
C THR A 220 -10.39 1.27 7.82
N PHE A 221 -10.25 0.04 8.30
CA PHE A 221 -11.16 -1.07 7.99
C PHE A 221 -11.43 -1.92 9.24
N THR A 222 -12.54 -2.65 9.20
CA THR A 222 -12.85 -3.71 10.14
C THR A 222 -12.65 -5.07 9.49
N ILE A 223 -12.35 -6.05 10.32
CA ILE A 223 -12.24 -7.45 9.90
C ILE A 223 -13.63 -8.06 10.07
N ASP A 224 -14.18 -8.59 8.99
CA ASP A 224 -15.48 -9.26 9.05
C ASP A 224 -15.40 -10.47 10.00
N PRO A 225 -16.49 -10.83 10.70
CA PRO A 225 -16.54 -11.96 11.64
C PRO A 225 -15.92 -13.25 11.09
#